data_AF-A0A8D8CQH7-F1
#
_entry.id   AF-A0A8D8CQH7-F1
#
_cell.length_a   1.000
_cell.length_b   1.000
_cell.length_c   1.000
_cell.angle_alpha   90.00
_cell.angle_beta   90.00
_cell.angle_gamma   90.00
#
_symmetry.space_group_name_H-M   'P 1'
#
loop_
_entity.id
_entity.type
_entity.pdbx_description
1 polymer ?
#
loop_
_entity_poly.entity_id
_entity_poly.type
_entity_poly.pdbx_seq_one_letter_code
_entity_poly.pdbx_strand_id
1 'polypeptide(L)'
;KIQLGINLTKGLGAGALPDVGKGAAEESIDEIMEHIKDSHMLFITAGMGGGTGTGAAPVIAKAAREARAVVKDKGAKEKKILTVGVVTKPFGFEGVRRMRIAELGLEEL
;
A
#
# COMPACT_ATOMS: atom_id res chain seq x y z
N LYS A 1 4.95 -12.53 6.47
CA LYS A 1 5.59 -11.89 5.29
C LYS A 1 4.68 -12.20 4.12
N ILE A 2 4.23 -11.19 3.38
CA ILE A 2 3.37 -11.34 2.20
C ILE A 2 4.22 -11.01 0.98
N GLN A 3 4.16 -11.84 -0.06
CA GLN A 3 4.82 -11.57 -1.34
C GLN A 3 3.79 -11.09 -2.35
N LEU A 4 3.95 -9.87 -2.85
CA LEU A 4 3.02 -9.27 -3.80
C LEU A 4 3.24 -9.76 -5.22
N GLY A 5 2.15 -9.93 -5.97
CA GLY A 5 2.17 -10.17 -7.41
C GLY A 5 2.99 -11.40 -7.81
N ILE A 6 2.72 -12.57 -7.20
CA ILE A 6 3.47 -13.80 -7.49
C ILE A 6 3.33 -14.17 -8.96
N ASN A 7 2.14 -14.03 -9.54
CA ASN A 7 1.89 -14.33 -10.94
C ASN A 7 2.39 -13.20 -11.85
N LEU A 8 2.11 -11.94 -11.47
CA LEU A 8 2.47 -10.77 -12.27
C LEU A 8 3.99 -10.56 -12.38
N THR A 9 4.69 -10.64 -11.25
CA THR A 9 6.11 -10.29 -11.15
C THR A 9 7.03 -11.51 -11.12
N LYS A 10 6.50 -12.70 -10.82
CA LYS A 10 7.30 -13.93 -10.62
C LYS A 10 8.42 -13.76 -9.58
N GLY A 11 8.24 -12.85 -8.62
CA GLY A 11 9.23 -12.51 -7.60
C GLY A 11 10.36 -11.59 -8.08
N LEU A 12 10.30 -11.06 -9.30
CA LEU A 12 11.32 -10.16 -9.85
C LEU A 12 11.12 -8.68 -9.47
N GLY A 13 9.98 -8.37 -8.83
CA GLY A 13 9.62 -7.01 -8.42
C GLY A 13 9.03 -6.15 -9.54
N ALA A 14 8.73 -4.89 -9.22
CA ALA A 14 7.97 -3.99 -10.10
C ALA A 14 8.81 -3.18 -11.10
N GLY A 15 10.15 -3.32 -11.12
CA GLY A 15 11.00 -2.67 -12.13
C GLY A 15 10.91 -1.13 -12.19
N ALA A 16 10.66 -0.45 -11.07
CA ALA A 16 10.40 1.00 -11.00
C ALA A 16 9.17 1.47 -11.81
N LEU A 17 8.20 0.58 -12.05
CA LEU A 17 6.92 0.87 -12.67
C LEU A 17 5.81 0.82 -11.59
N PRO A 18 5.21 1.96 -11.21
CA PRO A 18 4.13 2.00 -10.22
C PRO A 18 2.95 1.13 -10.59
N ASP A 19 2.55 1.09 -11.86
CA ASP A 19 1.42 0.27 -12.32
C ASP A 19 1.61 -1.22 -12.05
N VAL A 20 2.84 -1.73 -12.17
CA VAL A 20 3.15 -3.12 -11.81
C VAL A 20 3.05 -3.33 -10.31
N GLY A 21 3.48 -2.35 -9.50
CA GLY A 21 3.32 -2.38 -8.05
C GLY A 21 1.87 -2.36 -7.60
N LYS A 22 1.04 -1.55 -8.26
CA LYS A 22 -0.41 -1.47 -8.06
C LYS A 22 -1.07 -2.80 -8.39
N GLY A 23 -0.85 -3.33 -9.59
CA GLY A 23 -1.41 -4.63 -10.00
C GLY A 23 -0.96 -5.79 -9.09
N ALA A 24 0.29 -5.75 -8.62
CA ALA A 24 0.79 -6.74 -7.67
C ALA A 24 0.10 -6.67 -6.30
N ALA A 25 -0.31 -5.48 -5.85
CA ALA A 25 -1.06 -5.30 -4.61
C ALA A 25 -2.53 -5.69 -4.77
N GLU A 26 -3.14 -5.37 -5.91
CA GLU A 26 -4.50 -5.79 -6.27
C GLU A 26 -4.60 -7.32 -6.36
N GLU A 27 -3.60 -7.99 -6.95
CA GLU A 27 -3.52 -9.46 -7.00
C GLU A 27 -3.50 -10.10 -5.61
N SER A 28 -2.85 -9.44 -4.64
CA SER A 28 -2.64 -9.98 -3.29
C SER A 28 -3.55 -9.35 -2.22
N ILE A 29 -4.59 -8.60 -2.62
CA ILE A 29 -5.34 -7.77 -1.68
C ILE A 29 -6.07 -8.59 -0.62
N ASP A 30 -6.66 -9.72 -0.99
CA ASP A 30 -7.39 -10.58 -0.07
C ASP A 30 -6.49 -11.13 1.04
N GLU A 31 -5.26 -11.54 0.68
CA GLU A 31 -4.27 -12.02 1.65
C GLU A 31 -3.85 -10.88 2.60
N ILE A 32 -3.63 -9.67 2.07
CA ILE A 32 -3.28 -8.50 2.88
C ILE A 32 -4.41 -8.19 3.87
N MET A 33 -5.66 -8.18 3.39
CA MET A 33 -6.83 -7.87 4.22
C MET A 33 -7.04 -8.88 5.34
N GLU A 34 -6.86 -10.17 5.06
CA GLU A 34 -6.92 -11.23 6.07
C GLU A 34 -5.88 -11.03 7.19
N HIS A 35 -4.70 -10.52 6.87
CA HIS A 35 -3.66 -10.23 7.86
C HIS A 35 -3.95 -9.00 8.72
N ILE A 36 -4.71 -8.02 8.22
CA ILE A 36 -4.95 -6.75 8.92
C ILE A 36 -6.37 -6.62 9.51
N LYS A 37 -7.27 -7.59 9.31
CA LYS A 37 -8.69 -7.52 9.69
C LYS A 37 -8.98 -7.21 11.16
N ASP A 38 -8.11 -7.64 12.07
CA ASP A 38 -8.24 -7.43 13.51
C ASP A 38 -7.49 -6.17 13.99
N SER A 39 -6.92 -5.39 13.06
CA SER A 39 -6.15 -4.18 13.38
C SER A 39 -7.07 -3.00 13.64
N HIS A 40 -6.80 -2.27 14.71
CA HIS A 40 -7.46 -0.98 14.98
C HIS A 40 -6.82 0.18 14.23
N MET A 41 -5.52 0.05 13.95
CA MET A 41 -4.71 1.07 13.32
C MET A 41 -3.67 0.39 12.43
N LEU A 42 -3.48 0.92 11.22
CA LEU A 42 -2.51 0.45 10.24
C LEU A 42 -1.54 1.57 9.90
N PHE A 43 -0.25 1.30 10.05
CA PHE A 43 0.80 2.18 9.55
C PHE A 43 1.31 1.63 8.22
N ILE A 44 1.25 2.45 7.17
CA ILE A 44 1.80 2.12 5.86
C ILE A 44 3.07 2.93 5.69
N THR A 45 4.19 2.24 5.56
CA THR A 45 5.49 2.86 5.31
C THR A 45 6.04 2.42 3.96
N ALA A 46 6.51 3.40 3.19
CA ALA A 46 7.09 3.17 1.87
C ALA A 46 8.05 4.30 1.50
N GLY A 47 9.06 3.96 0.71
CA GLY A 47 9.81 4.94 -0.07
C GLY A 47 9.08 5.20 -1.39
N MET A 48 8.71 6.45 -1.64
CA MET A 48 8.06 6.83 -2.88
C MET A 48 9.08 7.02 -4.01
N GLY A 49 8.62 6.95 -5.27
CA GLY A 49 9.48 7.13 -6.45
C GLY A 49 9.97 5.84 -7.09
N GLY A 50 9.74 4.70 -6.42
CA GLY A 50 9.95 3.36 -6.97
C GLY A 50 8.71 2.79 -7.65
N GLY A 51 8.68 1.47 -7.87
CA GLY A 51 7.53 0.76 -8.43
C GLY A 51 6.58 0.24 -7.36
N THR A 52 7.05 -0.73 -6.56
CA THR A 52 6.20 -1.42 -5.58
C THR A 52 5.66 -0.49 -4.51
N GLY A 53 6.50 0.29 -3.81
CA GLY A 53 6.05 1.18 -2.75
C GLY A 53 5.04 2.22 -3.25
N THR A 54 5.40 2.95 -4.30
CA THR A 54 4.56 3.98 -4.93
C THR A 54 3.20 3.43 -5.39
N GLY A 55 3.17 2.26 -6.04
CA GLY A 55 1.93 1.72 -6.60
C GLY A 55 1.08 0.92 -5.60
N ALA A 56 1.72 0.17 -4.69
CA ALA A 56 1.02 -0.71 -3.77
C ALA A 56 0.47 0.03 -2.54
N ALA A 57 1.20 1.03 -2.02
CA ALA A 57 0.80 1.71 -0.79
C ALA A 57 -0.59 2.37 -0.88
N PRO A 58 -0.95 3.10 -1.97
CA PRO A 58 -2.29 3.67 -2.14
C PRO A 58 -3.39 2.61 -2.15
N VAL A 59 -3.16 1.48 -2.85
CA VAL A 59 -4.11 0.36 -2.94
C VAL A 59 -4.41 -0.20 -1.55
N ILE A 60 -3.36 -0.50 -0.79
CA ILE A 60 -3.50 -1.06 0.57
C ILE A 60 -4.15 -0.04 1.50
N ALA A 61 -3.77 1.24 1.42
CA ALA A 61 -4.34 2.29 2.23
C ALA A 61 -5.84 2.48 1.98
N LYS A 62 -6.24 2.46 0.70
CA LYS A 62 -7.64 2.53 0.30
C LYS A 62 -8.42 1.33 0.83
N ALA A 63 -7.94 0.11 0.59
CA ALA A 63 -8.61 -1.10 1.06
C ALA A 63 -8.76 -1.14 2.58
N ALA A 64 -7.72 -0.75 3.33
CA ALA A 64 -7.78 -0.67 4.79
C ALA A 64 -8.78 0.38 5.31
N ARG A 65 -8.90 1.55 4.64
CA ARG A 65 -9.88 2.59 4.99
C ARG A 65 -11.32 2.18 4.69
N GLU A 66 -11.53 1.39 3.63
CA GLU A 66 -12.82 0.88 3.20
C GLU A 66 -13.25 -0.34 4.02
N ALA A 67 -12.29 -1.10 4.54
CA ALA A 67 -12.54 -2.25 5.39
C ALA A 67 -13.24 -1.86 6.70
N ARG A 68 -14.29 -2.62 7.02
CA ARG A 68 -14.96 -2.56 8.32
C ARG A 68 -14.18 -3.47 9.27
N ALA A 69 -13.59 -2.93 10.33
CA ALA A 69 -12.95 -3.78 11.33
C ALA A 69 -14.03 -4.58 12.08
N VAL A 70 -13.83 -5.90 12.20
CA VAL A 70 -14.68 -6.77 13.00
C VAL A 70 -14.20 -6.69 14.45
N VAL A 71 -14.63 -5.67 15.17
CA VAL A 71 -14.29 -5.56 16.59
C VAL A 71 -15.23 -6.47 17.38
N LYS A 72 -14.66 -7.43 18.12
CA LYS A 72 -15.41 -8.36 19.01
C LYS A 72 -16.06 -7.68 20.23
N ASP A 73 -15.95 -6.35 20.36
CA ASP A 73 -16.57 -5.61 21.45
C ASP A 73 -18.07 -5.42 21.20
N LYS A 74 -18.85 -5.77 22.21
CA LYS A 74 -20.32 -5.83 22.25
C LYS A 74 -21.04 -4.48 22.05
N GLY A 75 -20.32 -3.42 21.68
CA GLY A 75 -20.84 -2.10 21.38
C GLY A 75 -20.61 -1.75 19.91
N ALA A 76 -21.55 -2.15 19.05
CA ALA A 76 -21.48 -1.97 17.61
C ALA A 76 -21.37 -0.49 17.21
N LYS A 77 -20.15 0.01 17.06
CA LYS A 77 -19.83 1.14 16.20
C LYS A 77 -18.96 0.61 15.07
N GLU A 78 -19.40 0.81 13.84
CA GLU A 78 -18.58 0.58 12.64
C GLU A 78 -17.24 1.28 12.84
N LYS A 79 -16.18 0.52 13.16
CA LYS A 79 -14.85 1.08 13.37
C LYS A 79 -14.03 0.75 12.14
N LYS A 80 -13.72 1.77 11.34
CA LYS A 80 -12.75 1.67 10.24
C LYS A 80 -11.35 1.52 10.82
N ILE A 81 -10.45 0.86 10.09
CA ILE A 81 -9.03 0.83 10.46
C ILE A 81 -8.49 2.26 10.33
N LEU A 82 -7.91 2.81 11.40
CA LEU A 82 -7.22 4.09 11.33
C LEU A 82 -5.93 3.91 10.53
N THR A 83 -5.89 4.39 9.30
CA THR A 83 -4.74 4.19 8.41
C THR A 83 -3.87 5.45 8.36
N VAL A 84 -2.58 5.30 8.66
CA VAL A 84 -1.58 6.39 8.65
C VAL A 84 -0.44 6.05 7.70
N GLY A 85 -0.19 6.92 6.72
CA GLY A 85 0.97 6.82 5.83
C GLY A 85 2.19 7.55 6.40
N VAL A 86 3.33 6.85 6.49
CA VAL A 86 4.63 7.43 6.86
C VAL A 86 5.62 7.11 5.76
N VAL A 87 5.80 8.04 4.84
CA VAL A 87 6.49 7.82 3.57
C VAL A 87 7.62 8.83 3.35
N THR A 88 8.59 8.44 2.53
CA THR A 88 9.73 9.29 2.17
C THR A 88 9.66 9.71 0.70
N LYS A 89 10.12 10.93 0.42
CA LYS A 89 10.38 11.41 -0.94
C LYS A 89 11.83 11.09 -1.34
N PRO A 90 12.10 10.79 -2.62
CA PRO A 90 13.46 10.62 -3.12
C PRO A 90 14.33 11.84 -2.86
N PHE A 91 15.64 11.63 -2.72
CA PHE A 91 16.61 12.72 -2.74
C PHE A 91 16.75 13.32 -4.15
N GLY A 92 17.19 14.58 -4.23
CA GLY A 92 17.40 15.26 -5.52
C GLY A 92 18.39 14.54 -6.45
N PHE A 93 19.40 13.86 -5.90
CA PHE A 93 20.39 13.11 -6.67
C PHE A 93 19.85 11.79 -7.27
N GLU A 94 18.67 11.33 -6.86
CA GLU A 94 18.06 10.11 -7.42
C GLU A 94 17.36 10.35 -8.77
N GLY A 95 17.29 11.63 -9.19
CA GLY A 95 16.81 12.04 -10.50
C GLY A 95 15.34 12.47 -10.53
N VAL A 96 15.05 13.39 -11.45
CA VAL A 96 13.74 14.02 -11.62
C VAL A 96 12.62 13.00 -11.86
N ARG A 97 12.92 11.90 -12.57
CA ARG A 97 11.94 10.83 -12.83
C ARG A 97 11.41 10.20 -11.53
N ARG A 98 12.27 9.88 -10.56
CA ARG A 98 11.82 9.30 -9.28
C ARG A 98 11.00 10.31 -8.50
N MET A 99 11.41 11.57 -8.48
CA MET A 99 10.67 12.63 -7.79
C MET A 99 9.25 12.78 -8.35
N ARG A 100 9.09 12.82 -9.69
CA ARG A 100 7.78 12.88 -10.34
C ARG A 100 6.90 11.67 -10.00
N ILE A 101 7.46 10.46 -10.03
CA ILE A 101 6.74 9.24 -9.66
C ILE A 101 6.28 9.31 -8.19
N ALA A 102 7.12 9.84 -7.31
CA ALA A 102 6.79 9.97 -5.90
C ALA A 102 5.65 10.96 -5.65
N GLU A 103 5.64 12.12 -6.32
CA GLU A 103 4.54 13.08 -6.19
C GLU A 103 3.21 12.47 -6.65
N LEU A 104 3.20 11.77 -7.79
CA LEU A 104 2.00 11.06 -8.27
C LEU A 104 1.50 10.02 -7.26
N GLY A 105 2.42 9.22 -6.70
CA GLY A 105 2.05 8.22 -5.68
C GLY A 105 1.54 8.84 -4.37
N LEU A 106 1.97 10.05 -4.03
CA LEU A 106 1.49 10.80 -2.87
C LEU A 106 0.10 11.39 -3.10
N GLU A 107 -0.22 11.82 -4.31
CA GLU A 107 -1.56 12.29 -4.67
C GLU A 107 -2.61 11.17 -4.56
N GLU A 108 -2.22 9.92 -4.82
CA GLU A 108 -3.11 8.75 -4.76
C GLU A 108 -3.28 8.14 -3.35
N LEU A 109 -2.35 8.39 -2.42
CA LEU A 109 -2.31 7.78 -1.07
C LEU A 109 -3.31 8.44 -0.09
#